data_AF-A0A7U4JAA5-F1
#
_entry.id   AF-A0A7U4JAA5-F1
#
_cell.length_a   1.000
_cell.length_b   1.000
_cell.length_c   1.000
_cell.angle_alpha   90.00
_cell.angle_beta   90.00
_cell.angle_gamma   90.00
#
_symmetry.space_group_name_H-M   'P 1'
#
loop_
_entity.id
_entity.type
_entity.pdbx_description
1 polymer ?
#
loop_
_entity_poly.entity_id
_entity_poly.type
_entity_poly.pdbx_seq_one_letter_code
_entity_poly.pdbx_strand_id
1 'polypeptide(L)'
;MYATADDIRARYGEDVLVQLAGADAWGPVAIAAVNLKLADASVLADGYIAKYYAPAPGAVLPPLLVQLVCKIAYCEMHRVPTEEASRQRAEAMKVLGDISRGLVKIDEGRGDLPARDGAVLVEDPGRTFSRDRLGGF
;
A
#
# COMPACT_ATOMS: atom_id res chain seq x y z
N MET A 1 -9.08 -11.79 7.69
CA MET A 1 -7.77 -11.70 6.99
C MET A 1 -8.03 -11.17 5.59
N TYR A 2 -7.29 -10.15 5.19
CA TYR A 2 -7.56 -9.39 3.96
C TYR A 2 -6.77 -9.86 2.73
N ALA A 3 -5.68 -10.60 2.93
CA ALA A 3 -4.80 -11.09 1.87
C ALA A 3 -4.36 -12.52 2.16
N THR A 4 -4.10 -13.30 1.12
CA THR A 4 -3.66 -14.69 1.20
C THR A 4 -2.15 -14.84 0.98
N ALA A 5 -1.61 -16.02 1.31
CA ALA A 5 -0.23 -16.38 1.00
C ALA A 5 0.07 -16.32 -0.52
N ASP A 6 -0.92 -16.57 -1.38
CA ASP A 6 -0.75 -16.45 -2.83
C ASP A 6 -0.64 -14.98 -3.27
N ASP A 7 -1.43 -14.08 -2.68
CA ASP A 7 -1.41 -12.65 -3.01
C ASP A 7 -0.05 -12.00 -2.71
N ILE A 8 0.55 -12.36 -1.57
CA ILE A 8 1.87 -11.85 -1.21
C ILE A 8 2.97 -12.52 -2.03
N ARG A 9 2.84 -13.82 -2.35
CA ARG A 9 3.75 -14.55 -3.23
C ARG A 9 3.79 -13.97 -4.64
N ALA A 10 2.62 -13.67 -5.21
CA ALA A 10 2.51 -13.07 -6.54
C ALA A 10 3.18 -11.68 -6.62
N ARG A 11 3.30 -10.96 -5.49
CA ARG A 11 3.88 -9.61 -5.45
C ARG A 11 5.39 -9.58 -5.19
N TYR A 12 5.87 -10.41 -4.26
CA TYR A 12 7.25 -10.35 -3.78
C TYR A 12 8.11 -11.52 -4.27
N GLY A 13 7.50 -12.54 -4.87
CA GLY A 13 8.17 -13.75 -5.28
C GLY A 13 8.33 -14.75 -4.15
N GLU A 14 8.50 -16.01 -4.53
CA GLU A 14 8.60 -17.13 -3.60
C GLU A 14 9.93 -17.13 -2.83
N ASP A 15 11.05 -16.98 -3.53
CA ASP A 15 12.41 -17.07 -2.95
C ASP A 15 12.60 -16.09 -1.78
N VAL A 16 12.16 -14.84 -1.97
CA VAL A 16 12.27 -13.79 -0.96
C VAL A 16 11.45 -14.14 0.29
N LEU A 17 10.23 -14.64 0.11
CA LEU A 17 9.36 -14.99 1.23
C LEU A 17 9.85 -16.22 1.98
N VAL A 18 10.40 -17.20 1.29
CA VAL A 18 11.03 -18.39 1.89
C VAL A 18 12.22 -17.97 2.76
N GLN A 19 13.09 -17.11 2.23
CA GLN A 19 14.23 -16.57 2.97
C GLN A 19 13.79 -15.79 4.21
N LEU A 20 12.79 -14.92 4.08
CA LEU A 20 12.27 -14.13 5.20
C LEU A 20 11.55 -14.98 6.25
N ALA A 21 10.86 -16.04 5.84
CA ALA A 21 10.24 -17.01 6.74
C ALA A 21 11.28 -17.90 7.45
N GLY A 22 12.53 -17.95 6.97
CA GLY A 22 13.56 -18.85 7.47
C GLY A 22 13.26 -20.32 7.19
N ALA A 23 12.61 -20.60 6.06
CA ALA A 23 12.29 -21.94 5.59
C ALA A 23 13.24 -22.38 4.46
N ASP A 24 13.33 -23.67 4.18
CA ASP A 24 14.16 -24.21 3.08
C ASP A 24 13.47 -24.11 1.71
N ALA A 25 12.14 -24.12 1.69
CA ALA A 25 11.33 -24.06 0.47
C ALA A 25 9.94 -23.49 0.77
N TRP A 26 9.19 -23.15 -0.28
CA TRP A 26 7.79 -22.77 -0.14
C TRP A 26 6.95 -23.99 0.21
N GLY A 27 6.61 -24.09 1.48
CA GLY A 27 5.85 -25.20 2.03
C GLY A 27 5.08 -24.79 3.28
N PRO A 28 4.55 -25.77 4.04
CA PRO A 28 3.67 -25.50 5.18
C PRO A 28 4.27 -24.54 6.22
N VAL A 29 5.59 -24.64 6.46
CA VAL A 29 6.30 -23.77 7.41
C VAL A 29 6.37 -22.32 6.90
N ALA A 30 6.77 -22.11 5.64
CA ALA A 30 6.82 -20.78 5.04
C ALA A 30 5.43 -20.14 4.98
N ILE A 31 4.43 -20.91 4.54
CA ILE A 31 3.03 -20.47 4.44
C ILE A 31 2.48 -20.12 5.82
N ALA A 32 2.77 -20.90 6.86
CA ALA A 32 2.34 -20.60 8.22
C ALA A 32 2.97 -19.31 8.76
N ALA A 33 4.27 -19.10 8.55
CA ALA A 33 4.97 -17.88 8.96
C ALA A 33 4.42 -16.63 8.26
N VAL A 34 4.18 -16.72 6.94
CA VAL A 34 3.59 -15.65 6.14
C VAL A 34 2.16 -15.36 6.59
N ASN A 35 1.34 -16.39 6.79
CA ASN A 35 -0.04 -16.23 7.24
C ASN A 35 -0.13 -15.60 8.63
N LEU A 36 0.79 -15.91 9.53
CA LEU A 36 0.85 -15.24 10.84
C LEU A 36 1.04 -13.73 10.67
N LYS A 37 1.99 -13.30 9.84
CA LYS A 37 2.24 -11.88 9.59
C LYS A 37 1.11 -11.19 8.84
N LEU A 38 0.47 -11.87 7.89
CA LEU A 38 -0.73 -11.39 7.23
C LEU A 38 -1.92 -11.25 8.19
N ALA A 39 -2.03 -12.13 9.20
CA ALA A 39 -3.06 -12.04 10.22
C ALA A 39 -2.85 -10.81 11.11
N ASP A 40 -1.62 -10.62 11.60
CA ASP A 40 -1.26 -9.44 12.41
C ASP A 40 -1.52 -8.13 11.65
N ALA A 41 -1.08 -8.06 10.38
CA ALA A 41 -1.33 -6.92 9.52
C ALA A 41 -2.82 -6.70 9.24
N SER A 42 -3.61 -7.78 9.15
CA SER A 42 -5.06 -7.67 8.97
C SER A 42 -5.73 -7.08 10.20
N VAL A 43 -5.34 -7.50 11.41
CA VAL A 43 -5.87 -6.95 12.68
C VAL A 43 -5.55 -5.46 12.80
N LEU A 44 -4.36 -5.04 12.37
CA LEU A 44 -4.02 -3.62 12.32
C LEU A 44 -4.95 -2.87 11.36
N ALA A 45 -5.16 -3.37 10.15
CA ALA A 45 -6.07 -2.76 9.18
C ALA A 45 -7.52 -2.72 9.69
N ASP A 46 -8.00 -3.78 10.35
CA ASP A 46 -9.31 -3.82 11.00
C ASP A 46 -9.48 -2.65 11.99
N GLY A 47 -8.47 -2.38 12.82
CA GLY A 47 -8.50 -1.28 13.79
C GLY A 47 -8.69 0.11 13.16
N TYR A 48 -8.18 0.33 11.95
CA TYR A 48 -8.34 1.62 11.24
C TYR A 48 -9.68 1.72 10.51
N ILE A 49 -10.18 0.61 9.98
CA ILE A 49 -11.29 0.63 9.03
C ILE A 49 -12.62 0.26 9.71
N ALA A 50 -12.61 -0.35 10.90
CA ALA A 50 -13.81 -0.76 11.65
C ALA A 50 -14.90 0.32 11.78
N LYS A 51 -14.53 1.61 11.73
CA LYS A 51 -15.49 2.73 11.77
C LYS A 51 -16.28 2.92 10.47
N TYR A 52 -15.72 2.57 9.32
CA TYR A 52 -16.30 2.83 7.99
C TYR A 52 -16.65 1.55 7.23
N TYR A 53 -15.94 0.46 7.51
CA TYR A 53 -16.14 -0.84 6.87
C TYR A 53 -16.43 -1.84 7.97
N ALA A 54 -17.72 -2.08 8.20
CA ALA A 54 -18.14 -3.30 8.87
C ALA A 54 -18.07 -4.40 7.80
N PRO A 55 -17.16 -5.39 7.91
CA PRO A 55 -17.08 -6.46 6.92
C PRO A 55 -18.39 -7.24 6.95
N ALA A 56 -19.30 -6.92 6.02
CA ALA A 56 -20.49 -7.70 5.79
C ALA A 56 -20.07 -9.04 5.17
N PRO A 57 -20.69 -10.18 5.56
CA PRO A 57 -20.44 -11.46 4.91
C PRO A 57 -20.76 -11.34 3.41
N GLY A 58 -19.72 -11.36 2.56
CA GLY A 58 -19.86 -11.24 1.11
C GLY A 58 -19.51 -9.87 0.51
N ALA A 59 -19.02 -8.92 1.30
CA ALA A 59 -18.43 -7.69 0.76
C ALA A 59 -17.17 -8.03 -0.05
N VAL A 60 -17.08 -7.54 -1.29
CA VAL A 60 -15.87 -7.64 -2.10
C VAL A 60 -14.76 -6.92 -1.36
N LEU A 61 -13.63 -7.60 -1.23
CA LEU A 61 -12.45 -7.10 -0.57
C LEU A 61 -11.73 -6.14 -1.51
N PRO A 62 -11.61 -4.85 -1.16
CA PRO A 62 -10.99 -3.88 -2.03
C PRO A 62 -9.53 -4.26 -2.29
N PRO A 63 -9.06 -4.24 -3.54
CA PRO A 63 -7.69 -4.63 -3.89
C PRO A 63 -6.65 -3.74 -3.21
N LEU A 64 -7.01 -2.50 -2.86
CA LEU A 64 -6.18 -1.59 -2.10
C LEU A 64 -5.87 -2.11 -0.68
N LEU A 65 -6.85 -2.73 -0.01
CA LEU A 65 -6.64 -3.30 1.33
C LEU A 65 -5.72 -4.51 1.27
N VAL A 66 -5.92 -5.37 0.27
CA VAL A 66 -5.02 -6.51 0.00
C VAL A 66 -3.57 -6.02 -0.17
N GLN A 67 -3.36 -4.97 -0.96
CA GLN A 67 -2.05 -4.37 -1.19
C GLN A 67 -1.40 -3.82 0.08
N LEU A 68 -2.16 -3.06 0.88
CA LEU A 68 -1.66 -2.46 2.11
C LEU A 68 -1.28 -3.53 3.14
N VAL A 69 -2.12 -4.56 3.29
CA VAL A 69 -1.87 -5.67 4.21
C VAL A 69 -0.66 -6.49 3.78
N CYS A 70 -0.50 -6.80 2.49
CA CYS A 70 0.71 -7.43 1.96
C CYS A 70 1.97 -6.61 2.26
N LYS A 71 1.93 -5.28 2.04
CA LYS A 71 3.07 -4.39 2.31
C LYS A 71 3.46 -4.37 3.78
N ILE A 72 2.48 -4.26 4.67
CA ILE A 72 2.72 -4.24 6.13
C ILE A 72 3.30 -5.59 6.57
N ALA A 73 2.72 -6.70 6.12
CA ALA A 73 3.19 -8.05 6.43
C ALA A 73 4.62 -8.29 5.92
N TYR A 74 4.92 -7.85 4.70
CA TYR A 74 6.28 -7.94 4.15
C TYR A 74 7.30 -7.21 5.04
N CYS A 75 6.99 -5.98 5.46
CA CYS A 75 7.86 -5.21 6.34
C CYS A 75 8.02 -5.87 7.73
N GLU A 76 6.97 -6.48 8.26
CA GLU A 76 6.97 -7.22 9.54
C GLU A 76 7.78 -8.52 9.51
N MET A 77 8.01 -9.10 8.32
CA MET A 77 8.86 -10.28 8.18
C MET A 77 10.36 -9.95 8.25
N HIS A 78 10.75 -8.71 7.98
CA HIS A 78 12.14 -8.28 8.13
C HIS A 78 12.50 -8.18 9.62
N ARG A 79 13.40 -9.05 10.10
CA ARG A 79 13.90 -9.01 11.49
C ARG A 79 14.64 -7.71 11.81
N VAL A 80 15.37 -7.19 10.82
CA VAL A 80 16.01 -5.88 10.87
C VAL A 80 15.35 -5.05 9.77
N PRO A 81 14.52 -4.06 10.11
CA PRO A 81 13.85 -3.28 9.10
C PRO A 81 14.87 -2.45 8.34
N THR A 82 14.89 -2.59 7.02
CA THR A 82 15.63 -1.67 6.16
C THR A 82 14.98 -0.29 6.18
N GLU A 83 15.74 0.76 5.89
CA GLU A 83 15.19 2.13 5.73
C GLU A 83 14.02 2.15 4.74
N GLU A 84 14.15 1.37 3.65
CA GLU A 84 13.11 1.24 2.64
C GLU A 84 11.87 0.52 3.15
N ALA A 85 12.02 -0.60 3.88
CA ALA A 85 10.88 -1.31 4.47
C ALA A 85 10.17 -0.44 5.53
N SER A 86 10.93 0.28 6.36
CA SER A 86 10.37 1.23 7.33
C SER A 86 9.57 2.33 6.64
N ARG A 87 10.10 2.89 5.54
CA ARG A 87 9.41 3.90 4.75
C ARG A 87 8.13 3.36 4.10
N GLN A 88 8.19 2.19 3.48
CA GLN A 88 7.02 1.55 2.85
C GLN A 88 5.93 1.24 3.88
N ARG A 89 6.31 0.78 5.07
CA ARG A 89 5.39 0.59 6.20
C ARG A 89 4.74 1.89 6.63
N ALA A 90 5.52 2.95 6.80
CA ALA A 90 5.01 4.27 7.19
C ALA A 90 4.05 4.84 6.14
N GLU A 91 4.36 4.68 4.85
CA GLU A 91 3.48 5.06 3.75
C GLU A 91 2.18 4.25 3.77
N ALA A 92 2.24 2.93 3.96
CA ALA A 92 1.04 2.09 4.07
C ALA A 92 0.16 2.49 5.28
N MET A 93 0.77 2.79 6.43
CA MET A 93 0.06 3.28 7.61
C MET A 93 -0.59 4.64 7.39
N LYS A 94 0.07 5.56 6.66
CA LYS A 94 -0.52 6.85 6.28
C LYS A 94 -1.75 6.66 5.42
N VAL A 95 -1.67 5.80 4.40
CA VAL A 95 -2.82 5.50 3.53
C VAL A 95 -3.97 4.89 4.32
N LEU A 96 -3.71 3.94 5.23
CA LEU A 96 -4.74 3.40 6.13
C LEU A 96 -5.36 4.49 7.02
N GLY A 97 -4.56 5.44 7.51
CA GLY A 97 -5.04 6.60 8.26
C GLY A 97 -5.87 7.57 7.42
N ASP A 98 -5.55 7.76 6.14
CA ASP A 98 -6.34 8.60 5.24
C ASP A 98 -7.66 7.93 4.86
N ILE A 99 -7.65 6.60 4.68
CA ILE A 99 -8.86 5.78 4.52
C ILE A 99 -9.75 5.92 5.75
N SER A 100 -9.20 5.79 6.96
CA SER A 100 -9.96 5.91 8.20
C SER A 100 -10.47 7.33 8.48
N ARG A 101 -9.96 8.35 7.78
CA ARG A 101 -10.46 9.73 7.82
C ARG A 101 -11.49 10.00 6.71
N GLY A 102 -11.75 9.04 5.83
CA GLY A 102 -12.60 9.21 4.65
C GLY A 102 -11.97 10.08 3.55
N LEU A 103 -10.65 10.33 3.63
CA LEU A 103 -9.90 11.12 2.66
C LEU A 103 -9.63 10.31 1.38
N VAL A 104 -9.45 9.00 1.50
CA VAL A 104 -9.30 8.06 0.39
C VAL A 104 -10.53 7.18 0.35
N LYS A 105 -11.33 7.28 -0.71
CA LYS A 105 -12.47 6.40 -0.91
C LYS A 105 -12.01 5.04 -1.41
N ILE A 106 -12.46 4.02 -0.72
CA ILE A 106 -12.40 2.64 -1.16
C ILE A 106 -13.65 2.43 -2.02
N ASP A 107 -13.62 2.86 -3.28
CA ASP A 107 -14.75 2.67 -4.19
C ASP A 107 -14.26 1.94 -5.44
N GLU A 108 -14.70 0.68 -5.58
CA GLU A 108 -14.49 -0.14 -6.76
C GLU A 108 -15.47 0.24 -7.88
N GLY A 109 -15.41 1.50 -8.35
CA GLY A 109 -16.08 1.89 -9.59
C GLY A 109 -16.71 3.27 -9.58
N ARG A 110 -16.16 4.16 -10.40
CA ARG A 110 -16.77 5.41 -10.88
C ARG A 110 -16.88 6.51 -9.81
N GLY A 111 -15.84 7.32 -9.71
CA GLY A 111 -15.89 8.58 -8.96
C GLY A 111 -14.76 9.50 -9.38
N ASP A 112 -15.07 10.37 -10.33
CA ASP A 112 -14.30 11.56 -10.70
C ASP A 112 -13.78 12.25 -9.42
N LEU A 113 -12.46 12.43 -9.33
CA LEU A 113 -11.84 13.21 -8.26
C LEU A 113 -12.15 14.69 -8.55
N PRO A 114 -12.79 15.48 -7.67
CA PRO A 114 -12.43 16.87 -7.63
C PRO A 114 -10.98 16.91 -7.14
N ALA A 115 -10.10 17.39 -8.00
CA ALA A 115 -8.71 17.68 -7.68
C ALA A 115 -8.65 18.40 -6.32
N ARG A 116 -7.78 17.92 -5.43
CA ARG A 116 -7.53 18.59 -4.16
C ARG A 116 -6.86 19.91 -4.43
N ASP A 117 -7.61 20.99 -4.25
CA ASP A 117 -7.10 22.35 -4.25
C ASP A 117 -6.16 22.50 -3.03
N GLY A 118 -4.87 22.73 -3.28
CA GLY A 118 -3.89 23.00 -2.21
C GLY A 118 -2.56 22.24 -2.27
N ALA A 119 -2.35 21.34 -3.24
CA ALA A 119 -0.98 21.00 -3.60
C ALA A 119 -0.45 22.12 -4.49
N VAL A 120 0.27 23.08 -3.90
CA VAL A 120 1.09 24.04 -4.64
C VAL A 120 2.17 23.23 -5.36
N LEU A 121 1.82 22.74 -6.55
CA LEU A 121 2.78 22.45 -7.60
C LEU A 121 3.27 23.83 -8.03
N VAL A 122 4.43 24.24 -7.50
CA VAL A 122 5.21 25.28 -8.17
C VAL A 122 5.66 24.65 -9.49
N GLU A 123 4.81 24.74 -10.50
CA GLU A 123 5.25 24.68 -11.88
C GLU A 123 6.18 25.87 -12.05
N ASP A 124 7.48 25.60 -12.16
CA ASP A 124 8.45 26.58 -12.62
C ASP A 124 7.95 27.12 -13.97
N PRO A 125 7.54 28.40 -14.08
CA PRO A 125 7.18 28.93 -15.38
C PRO A 125 8.45 28.97 -16.22
N GLY A 126 8.52 28.07 -17.20
CA GLY A 126 9.68 27.86 -18.04
C GLY A 126 10.29 29.17 -18.52
N ARG A 127 11.57 29.36 -18.22
CA ARG A 127 12.49 30.43 -18.68
C ARG A 127 11.91 31.37 -19.75
N THR A 128 11.42 32.53 -19.32
CA THR A 128 10.78 33.56 -20.16
C THR A 128 11.73 34.35 -21.09
N PHE A 129 13.02 34.00 -21.19
CA PHE A 129 13.93 34.68 -22.12
C PHE A 129 14.71 33.67 -22.96
N SER A 130 14.16 33.32 -24.12
CA SER A 130 14.91 32.72 -25.22
C SER A 130 15.18 33.77 -26.30
N ARG A 131 16.42 33.76 -26.83
CA ARG A 131 16.94 34.71 -27.82
C ARG A 131 16.17 34.71 -29.16
N ASP A 132 15.33 33.70 -29.37
CA ASP A 132 14.57 33.45 -30.60
C ASP A 132 13.27 34.27 -30.73
N ARG A 133 12.78 34.93 -29.67
CA ARG A 133 11.51 35.68 -29.71
C ARG A 133 11.65 37.18 -29.97
N LEU A 134 12.83 37.66 -30.37
CA LEU A 134 13.07 39.07 -30.66
C LEU A 134 13.44 39.25 -32.14
N GLY A 135 12.41 39.44 -32.99
CA GLY A 135 12.59 39.78 -34.39
C GLY A 135 11.26 39.96 -35.12
N GLY A 136 10.80 41.20 -35.26
CA GLY A 136 9.67 41.55 -36.12
C GLY A 136 8.93 42.82 -35.70
N PHE A 137 9.58 43.98 -35.83
CA PHE A 137 8.92 45.28 -36.09
C PHE A 137 9.21 45.65 -37.54
#